data_AF-A0A925QLL1-F1
#
_entry.id   AF-A0A925QLL1-F1
#
_cell.length_a   1.000
_cell.length_b   1.000
_cell.length_c   1.000
_cell.angle_alpha   90.00
_cell.angle_beta   90.00
_cell.angle_gamma   90.00
#
_symmetry.space_group_name_H-M   'P 1'
#
loop_
_entity.id
_entity.type
_entity.pdbx_description
1 polymer ?
#
loop_
_entity_poly.entity_id
_entity_poly.type
_entity_poly.pdbx_seq_one_letter_code
_entity_poly.pdbx_strand_id
1 'polypeptide(L)'
;MKASTFNRWFGRGWLSLGYLFLYLPILALVLFSFNDSTIPNVWRGFTLKWYTALASDDELKAGLWLSLKIAFLTACGSVLLGTLAAFALVKYRRFFGRTLLAGMASAPLVMPEVVVGLSLLLMLV
;
A
#
# COMPACT_ATOMS: atom_id res chain seq x y z
N MET A 1 32.03 -11.08 29.38
CA MET A 1 30.70 -11.20 28.75
C MET A 1 29.87 -9.90 28.87
N LYS A 2 30.28 -8.77 28.26
CA LYS A 2 29.52 -7.48 28.28
C LYS A 2 29.10 -6.95 26.89
N ALA A 3 29.48 -7.65 25.81
CA ALA A 3 29.22 -7.21 24.44
C ALA A 3 27.74 -7.32 24.00
N SER A 4 26.92 -8.13 24.69
CA SER A 4 25.52 -8.36 24.31
C SER A 4 24.60 -7.17 24.63
N THR A 5 24.84 -6.45 25.73
CA THR A 5 23.98 -5.34 26.14
C THR A 5 24.16 -4.14 25.22
N PHE A 6 25.41 -3.74 24.91
CA PHE A 6 25.69 -2.62 24.01
C PHE A 6 25.11 -2.82 22.61
N ASN A 7 25.29 -4.01 22.01
CA ASN A 7 24.75 -4.31 20.68
C ASN A 7 23.20 -4.32 20.66
N ARG A 8 22.57 -4.78 21.75
CA ARG A 8 21.10 -4.71 21.90
C ARG A 8 20.59 -3.27 21.99
N TRP A 9 21.27 -2.39 22.73
CA TRP A 9 20.89 -0.97 22.81
C TRP A 9 21.13 -0.25 21.50
N PHE A 10 22.24 -0.52 20.82
CA PHE A 10 22.53 0.03 19.50
C PHE A 10 21.49 -0.43 18.47
N GLY A 11 21.18 -1.73 18.40
CA GLY A 11 20.17 -2.26 17.49
C GLY A 11 18.77 -1.70 17.76
N ARG A 12 18.38 -1.54 19.05
CA ARG A 12 17.13 -0.88 19.41
C ARG A 12 17.10 0.58 18.99
N GLY A 13 18.19 1.33 19.23
CA GLY A 13 18.31 2.72 18.79
C GLY A 13 18.19 2.86 17.27
N TRP A 14 18.86 1.99 16.52
CA TRP A 14 18.79 1.96 15.06
C TRP A 14 17.38 1.68 14.53
N LEU A 15 16.71 0.65 15.06
CA LEU A 15 15.34 0.33 14.70
C LEU A 15 14.38 1.46 15.08
N SER A 16 14.51 2.03 16.28
CA SER A 16 13.71 3.17 16.72
C SER A 16 13.87 4.36 15.79
N LEU A 17 15.09 4.70 15.38
CA LEU A 17 15.35 5.80 14.45
C LEU A 17 14.75 5.54 13.06
N GLY A 18 14.87 4.31 12.56
CA GLY A 18 14.25 3.90 11.30
C GLY A 18 12.72 4.01 11.33
N TYR A 19 12.07 3.51 12.38
CA TYR A 19 10.63 3.68 12.55
C TYR A 19 10.24 5.14 12.68
N LEU A 20 10.97 5.92 13.48
CA LEU A 20 10.65 7.33 13.69
C LEU A 20 10.72 8.10 12.36
N PHE A 21 11.73 7.84 11.52
CA PHE A 21 11.83 8.40 10.19
C PHE A 21 10.63 8.04 9.28
N LEU A 22 10.18 6.78 9.28
CA LEU A 22 9.04 6.33 8.48
C LEU A 22 7.70 6.89 8.97
N TYR A 23 7.51 7.00 10.29
CA TYR A 23 6.26 7.46 10.89
C TYR A 23 6.15 8.98 10.98
N LEU A 24 7.26 9.72 11.00
CA LEU A 24 7.26 11.18 11.07
C LEU A 24 6.44 11.87 9.97
N PRO A 25 6.51 11.50 8.66
CA PRO A 25 5.65 12.10 7.64
C PRO A 25 4.17 11.74 7.81
N ILE A 26 3.87 10.53 8.31
CA ILE A 26 2.48 10.11 8.61
C ILE A 26 1.93 10.96 9.77
N LEU A 27 2.73 11.17 10.81
CA LEU A 27 2.37 12.03 11.94
C LEU A 27 2.17 13.48 11.48
N ALA A 28 3.05 13.99 10.61
CA ALA A 28 2.88 15.33 10.04
C ALA A 28 1.56 15.44 9.27
N LEU A 29 1.22 14.45 8.44
CA LEU A 29 -0.05 14.39 7.72
C LEU A 29 -1.25 14.43 8.68
N VAL A 30 -1.21 13.65 9.76
CA VAL A 30 -2.26 13.63 10.79
C VAL A 30 -2.35 14.96 11.54
N LEU A 31 -1.23 15.62 11.84
CA LEU A 31 -1.25 16.94 12.48
C LEU A 31 -1.86 17.99 11.53
N PHE A 32 -1.51 17.95 10.25
CA PHE A 32 -2.05 18.86 9.24
C PHE A 32 -3.51 18.57 8.86
N SER A 33 -4.05 17.38 9.12
CA SER A 33 -5.49 17.12 8.88
C SER A 33 -6.39 17.91 9.83
N PHE A 34 -5.86 18.37 10.98
CA PHE A 34 -6.55 19.29 11.89
C PHE A 34 -6.31 20.77 11.56
N ASN A 35 -5.62 21.09 10.47
CA ASN A 35 -5.30 22.48 10.14
C ASN A 35 -6.51 23.20 9.50
N ASP A 36 -6.79 24.42 9.97
CA ASP A 36 -7.87 25.26 9.45
C ASP A 36 -7.55 25.96 8.11
N SER A 37 -6.37 25.69 7.54
CA SER A 37 -5.99 26.17 6.22
C SER A 37 -6.41 25.20 5.11
N THR A 38 -6.86 25.74 3.97
CA THR A 38 -7.01 24.99 2.71
C THR A 38 -5.67 24.75 2.00
N ILE A 39 -4.62 25.45 2.44
CA ILE A 39 -3.25 25.31 1.95
C ILE A 39 -2.47 24.46 2.97
N PRO A 40 -1.97 23.26 2.57
CA PRO A 40 -1.33 22.30 3.48
C PRO A 40 -0.12 22.84 4.26
N ASN A 41 0.56 23.87 3.74
CA ASN A 41 1.84 24.35 4.28
C ASN A 41 1.71 25.58 5.20
N VAL A 42 0.49 26.08 5.45
CA VAL A 42 0.27 27.25 6.29
C VAL A 42 -0.56 26.85 7.50
N TRP A 43 0.02 26.87 8.69
CA TRP A 43 -0.70 26.59 9.93
C TRP A 43 -1.58 27.79 10.31
N ARG A 44 -2.90 27.61 10.34
CA ARG A 44 -3.85 28.68 10.71
C ARG A 44 -4.57 28.43 12.03
N GLY A 45 -4.62 27.19 12.50
CA GLY A 45 -5.28 26.81 13.75
C GLY A 45 -5.75 25.36 13.74
N PHE A 46 -6.16 24.86 14.90
CA PHE A 46 -6.73 23.51 15.05
C PHE A 46 -8.24 23.53 14.78
N THR A 47 -8.73 22.60 13.96
CA THR A 47 -10.15 22.45 13.61
C THR A 47 -10.51 21.00 13.30
N LEU A 48 -11.80 20.67 13.45
CA LEU A 48 -12.39 19.40 13.04
C LEU A 48 -13.27 19.53 11.78
N LYS A 49 -13.28 20.70 11.13
CA LYS A 49 -14.18 21.01 10.01
C LYS A 49 -14.13 19.99 8.86
N TRP A 50 -12.95 19.44 8.57
CA TRP A 50 -12.76 18.50 7.48
C TRP A 50 -13.39 17.14 7.77
N TYR A 51 -13.34 16.71 9.04
CA TYR A 51 -14.00 15.50 9.48
C TYR A 51 -15.52 15.63 9.47
N THR A 52 -16.05 16.80 9.85
CA THR A 52 -17.50 17.07 9.76
C THR A 52 -17.96 17.21 8.31
N ALA A 53 -17.17 17.86 7.44
CA ALA A 53 -17.48 17.99 6.02
C ALA A 53 -17.52 16.63 5.31
N LEU A 54 -16.61 15.71 5.68
CA LEU A 54 -16.60 14.34 5.16
C LEU A 54 -17.89 13.58 5.48
N ALA A 55 -18.52 13.84 6.62
CA ALA A 55 -19.78 13.18 6.98
C ALA A 55 -20.94 13.57 6.04
N SER A 56 -20.92 14.80 5.52
CA SER A 56 -21.90 15.31 4.55
C SER A 56 -21.56 15.03 3.09
N ASP A 57 -20.36 14.52 2.80
CA ASP A 57 -19.89 14.28 1.43
C ASP A 57 -20.24 12.86 0.97
N ASP A 58 -21.41 12.72 0.33
CA ASP A 58 -21.89 11.43 -0.16
C ASP A 58 -21.03 10.87 -1.31
N GLU A 59 -20.38 11.73 -2.11
CA GLU A 59 -19.51 11.31 -3.20
C GLU A 59 -18.23 10.67 -2.67
N LEU A 60 -17.57 11.30 -1.68
CA LEU A 60 -16.41 10.72 -1.01
C LEU A 60 -16.74 9.41 -0.28
N LYS A 61 -17.88 9.35 0.40
CA LYS A 61 -18.33 8.11 1.07
C LYS A 61 -18.62 6.98 0.09
N ALA A 62 -19.27 7.29 -1.03
CA ALA A 62 -19.54 6.32 -2.10
C ALA A 62 -18.23 5.83 -2.73
N GLY A 63 -17.28 6.73 -3.00
CA GLY A 63 -15.94 6.41 -3.48
C GLY A 63 -15.20 5.47 -2.54
N LEU A 64 -15.18 5.76 -1.24
CA LEU A 64 -14.57 4.91 -0.22
C LEU A 64 -15.14 3.49 -0.24
N TRP A 65 -16.48 3.37 -0.28
CA TRP A 65 -17.13 2.06 -0.28
C TRP A 65 -16.86 1.27 -1.56
N LEU A 66 -16.82 1.96 -2.71
CA LEU A 66 -16.42 1.35 -3.98
C LEU A 66 -14.98 0.84 -3.93
N SER A 67 -14.04 1.65 -3.44
CA SER A 67 -12.64 1.25 -3.28
C SER A 67 -12.49 0.04 -2.36
N LEU A 68 -13.20 0.02 -1.22
CA LEU A 68 -13.17 -1.12 -0.30
C LEU A 68 -13.72 -2.40 -0.93
N LYS A 69 -14.83 -2.33 -1.66
CA LYS A 69 -15.39 -3.47 -2.39
C LYS A 69 -14.42 -4.02 -3.42
N ILE A 70 -13.85 -3.14 -4.26
CA ILE A 70 -12.89 -3.53 -5.30
C ILE A 70 -11.64 -4.13 -4.67
N ALA A 71 -11.10 -3.51 -3.62
CA ALA A 71 -9.93 -3.99 -2.91
C ALA A 71 -10.17 -5.38 -2.30
N PHE A 72 -11.32 -5.58 -1.64
CA PHE A 72 -11.67 -6.86 -1.04
C PHE A 72 -11.79 -7.99 -2.08
N LEU A 73 -12.59 -7.78 -3.12
CA LEU A 73 -12.80 -8.79 -4.17
C LEU A 73 -11.50 -9.12 -4.90
N THR A 74 -10.71 -8.09 -5.24
CA THR A 74 -9.42 -8.26 -5.92
C THR A 74 -8.41 -8.96 -5.02
N ALA A 75 -8.32 -8.60 -3.74
CA ALA A 75 -7.40 -9.24 -2.79
C ALA A 75 -7.75 -10.74 -2.61
N CYS A 76 -9.03 -11.07 -2.41
CA CYS A 76 -9.47 -12.46 -2.27
C CYS A 76 -9.19 -13.27 -3.54
N GLY A 77 -9.53 -12.73 -4.72
CA GLY A 77 -9.25 -13.38 -6.00
C GLY A 77 -7.75 -13.58 -6.26
N SER A 78 -6.95 -12.54 -5.99
CA SER A 78 -5.49 -12.57 -6.14
C SER A 78 -4.84 -13.59 -5.22
N VAL A 79 -5.26 -13.67 -3.95
CA VAL A 79 -4.75 -14.67 -3.00
C VAL A 79 -5.10 -16.08 -3.46
N LEU A 80 -6.35 -16.32 -3.89
CA LEU A 80 -6.77 -17.64 -4.32
C LEU A 80 -6.01 -18.11 -5.57
N LEU A 81 -5.98 -17.29 -6.62
CA LEU A 81 -5.27 -17.60 -7.86
C LEU A 81 -3.75 -17.68 -7.66
N GLY A 82 -3.18 -16.74 -6.90
CA GLY A 82 -1.76 -16.71 -6.56
C GLY A 82 -1.33 -17.93 -5.76
N THR A 83 -2.14 -18.38 -4.80
CA THR A 83 -1.87 -19.59 -4.01
C THR A 83 -1.91 -20.84 -4.89
N LEU A 84 -2.89 -20.95 -5.80
CA LEU A 84 -2.98 -22.07 -6.74
C LEU A 84 -1.77 -22.11 -7.69
N ALA A 85 -1.37 -20.95 -8.23
CA ALA A 85 -0.19 -20.82 -9.09
C ALA A 85 1.10 -21.18 -8.34
N ALA A 86 1.27 -20.66 -7.11
CA ALA A 86 2.41 -20.97 -6.26
C ALA A 86 2.47 -22.46 -5.91
N PHE A 87 1.33 -23.07 -5.56
CA PHE A 87 1.23 -24.49 -5.27
C PHE A 87 1.66 -25.34 -6.48
N ALA A 88 1.20 -25.01 -7.68
CA ALA A 88 1.59 -25.73 -8.89
C ALA A 88 3.09 -25.59 -9.18
N LEU A 89 3.65 -24.39 -9.07
CA LEU A 89 5.06 -24.11 -9.37
C LEU A 89 6.03 -24.72 -8.35
N VAL A 90 5.62 -24.84 -7.09
CA VAL A 90 6.43 -25.42 -6.00
C VAL A 90 6.31 -26.95 -5.99
N LYS A 91 5.10 -27.50 -6.12
CA LYS A 91 4.87 -28.94 -6.02
C LYS A 91 5.32 -29.69 -7.27
N TYR A 92 5.08 -29.15 -8.47
CA TYR A 92 5.43 -29.81 -9.72
C TYR A 92 6.73 -29.26 -10.31
N ARG A 93 7.81 -30.05 -10.23
CA ARG A 93 9.14 -29.66 -10.72
C ARG A 93 9.24 -29.52 -12.24
N ARG A 94 8.47 -30.29 -13.02
CA ARG A 94 8.49 -30.22 -14.49
C ARG A 94 7.07 -30.45 -15.03
N PHE A 95 6.55 -29.47 -15.77
CA PHE A 95 5.30 -29.57 -16.52
C PHE A 95 5.35 -28.60 -17.72
N PHE A 96 4.55 -28.87 -18.75
CA PHE A 96 4.51 -28.05 -19.96
C PHE A 96 3.98 -26.64 -19.64
N GLY A 97 4.70 -25.60 -20.06
CA GLY A 97 4.33 -24.21 -19.79
C GLY A 97 4.81 -23.63 -18.44
N ARG A 98 5.60 -24.38 -17.64
CA ARG A 98 6.12 -23.90 -16.34
C ARG A 98 6.86 -22.56 -16.43
N THR A 99 7.76 -22.40 -17.41
CA THR A 99 8.54 -21.16 -17.61
C THR A 99 7.63 -19.99 -17.96
N LEU A 100 6.61 -20.23 -18.79
CA LEU A 100 5.64 -19.21 -19.17
C LEU A 100 4.79 -18.78 -17.96
N LEU A 101 4.26 -19.74 -17.19
CA LEU A 101 3.49 -19.45 -15.97
C LEU A 101 4.32 -18.67 -14.95
N ALA A 102 5.57 -19.06 -14.71
CA ALA A 102 6.47 -18.36 -13.81
C ALA A 102 6.77 -16.94 -14.31
N GLY A 103 7.05 -16.80 -15.61
CA GLY A 103 7.30 -15.49 -16.25
C GLY A 103 6.10 -14.55 -16.12
N MET A 104 4.89 -15.03 -16.43
CA MET A 104 3.65 -14.26 -16.29
C MET A 104 3.37 -13.84 -14.84
N ALA A 105 3.61 -14.72 -13.86
CA ALA A 105 3.43 -14.40 -12.45
C ALA A 105 4.42 -13.32 -11.96
N SER A 106 5.65 -13.30 -12.50
CA SER A 106 6.65 -12.28 -12.17
C SER A 106 6.56 -11.00 -13.00
N ALA A 107 5.92 -11.04 -14.18
CA ALA A 107 5.92 -9.91 -15.11
C ALA A 107 5.40 -8.60 -14.48
N PRO A 108 4.29 -8.59 -13.71
CA PRO A 108 3.80 -7.37 -13.07
C PRO A 108 4.79 -6.72 -12.10
N LEU A 109 5.72 -7.49 -11.51
CA LEU A 109 6.70 -6.95 -10.55
C LEU A 109 7.74 -6.02 -11.21
N VAL A 110 7.93 -6.14 -12.52
CA VAL A 110 8.92 -5.38 -13.29
C VAL A 110 8.25 -4.37 -14.22
N MET A 111 6.94 -4.49 -14.44
CA MET A 111 6.19 -3.58 -15.31
C MET A 111 5.95 -2.23 -14.59
N PRO A 112 6.22 -1.09 -15.26
CA PRO A 112 5.84 0.21 -14.72
C PRO A 112 4.31 0.34 -14.66
N GLU A 113 3.79 0.81 -13.54
CA GLU A 113 2.33 0.96 -13.34
C GLU A 113 1.67 1.86 -14.40
N VAL A 114 2.39 2.90 -14.85
CA VAL A 114 1.93 3.81 -15.89
C VAL A 114 1.68 3.07 -17.22
N VAL A 115 2.55 2.12 -17.56
CA VAL A 115 2.42 1.33 -18.80
C VAL A 115 1.18 0.45 -18.71
N VAL A 116 0.99 -0.24 -17.58
CA VAL A 116 -0.19 -1.09 -17.34
C VAL A 116 -1.48 -0.25 -17.43
N GLY A 117 -1.49 0.94 -16.83
CA GLY A 117 -2.63 1.87 -16.88
C GLY A 117 -2.98 2.29 -18.32
N LEU A 118 -1.99 2.69 -19.11
CA LEU A 118 -2.20 3.08 -20.51
C LEU A 118 -2.68 1.90 -21.37
N SER A 119 -2.13 0.70 -21.17
CA SER A 119 -2.56 -0.50 -21.90
C SER A 119 -4.01 -0.86 -21.59
N LEU A 120 -4.43 -0.77 -20.33
CA LEU A 120 -5.83 -1.01 -19.95
C LEU A 120 -6.77 0.02 -20.57
N LEU A 121 -6.38 1.31 -20.58
CA LEU A 121 -7.16 2.37 -21.23
C LEU A 121 -7.36 2.07 -22.72
N LEU A 122 -6.30 1.74 -23.45
CA LEU A 122 -6.36 1.43 -24.88
C LEU A 122 -7.16 0.14 -25.19
N MET A 123 -7.19 -0.82 -24.26
CA MET A 123 -7.98 -2.04 -24.41
C MET A 123 -9.48 -1.82 -24.22
N LEU A 124 -9.84 -0.79 -23.44
CA LEU A 124 -11.23 -0.51 -23.04
C LEU A 124 -11.89 0.63 -23.84
N VAL A 125 -11.13 1.35 -24.66
CA VAL A 125 -11.60 2.39 -25.59
C VAL A 125 -11.78 1.82 -26.99
#